data_AF-A0A6G2QC32-F1
#
_entry.id   AF-A0A6G2QC32-F1
#
_cell.length_a   1.000
_cell.length_b   1.000
_cell.length_c   1.000
_cell.angle_alpha   90.00
_cell.angle_beta   90.00
_cell.angle_gamma   90.00
#
_symmetry.space_group_name_H-M   'P 1'
#
loop_
_entity.id
_entity.type
_entity.pdbx_description
1 polymer ?
#
loop_
_entity_poly.entity_id
_entity_poly.type
_entity_poly.pdbx_seq_one_letter_code
_entity_poly.pdbx_strand_id
1 'polypeptide(L)' 'ASAQEVRLVRCTVAGEIADVTAASGSGPFTAEIRSRAGPPDPPVLTFAPPPPAVPTPGPPQAALGSW' A
#
# COMPACT_ATOMS: atom_id res chain seq x y z
N ALA A 1 1.13 -12.90 0.36
CA ALA A 1 0.27 -14.10 0.26
C ALA A 1 0.91 -15.36 0.88
N SER A 2 2.25 -15.44 0.99
CA SER A 2 2.96 -16.57 1.58
C SER A 2 2.51 -16.94 3.00
N ALA A 3 2.17 -15.94 3.84
CA ALA A 3 1.64 -16.16 5.18
C ALA A 3 0.29 -16.92 5.22
N GLN A 4 -0.42 -16.99 4.09
CA GLN A 4 -1.69 -17.73 3.93
C GLN A 4 -1.49 -19.05 3.16
N GLU A 5 -0.25 -19.50 2.95
CA GLU A 5 0.10 -20.67 2.12
C GLU A 5 -0.49 -20.64 0.70
N VAL A 6 -0.54 -19.45 0.12
CA VAL A 6 -1.02 -19.23 -1.24
C VAL A 6 0.13 -19.32 -2.24
N ARG A 7 -0.05 -20.10 -3.30
CA ARG A 7 0.88 -20.21 -4.43
C ARG A 7 0.18 -20.01 -5.77
N LEU A 8 0.89 -19.44 -6.73
CA LEU A 8 0.40 -19.27 -8.09
C LEU A 8 0.65 -20.56 -8.88
N VAL A 9 -0.42 -21.21 -9.35
CA VAL A 9 -0.35 -22.52 -10.02
C VAL A 9 -0.49 -22.43 -11.54
N ARG A 10 -1.11 -21.36 -12.04
CA ARG A 10 -1.18 -21.05 -13.46
C ARG A 10 -1.26 -19.55 -13.67
N CYS A 11 -0.53 -19.07 -14.67
CA CYS A 11 -0.66 -17.71 -15.18
C CYS A 11 -0.59 -17.75 -16.70
N THR A 12 -1.57 -17.14 -17.36
CA THR A 12 -1.58 -16.97 -18.81
C THR A 12 -1.93 -15.54 -19.15
N VAL A 13 -1.16 -14.91 -20.01
CA VAL A 13 -1.35 -13.50 -20.41
C VAL A 13 -1.87 -13.45 -21.84
N ALA A 14 -2.95 -12.69 -22.05
CA ALA A 14 -3.52 -12.43 -23.36
C ALA A 14 -3.78 -10.92 -23.49
N GLY A 15 -3.00 -10.26 -24.35
CA GLY A 15 -2.99 -8.80 -24.41
C GLY A 15 -2.58 -8.20 -23.07
N GLU A 16 -3.40 -7.30 -22.53
CA GLU A 16 -3.15 -6.61 -21.24
C GLU A 16 -3.71 -7.36 -20.03
N ILE A 17 -4.41 -8.49 -20.24
CA ILE A 17 -5.06 -9.24 -19.17
C ILE A 17 -4.29 -10.51 -18.86
N ALA A 18 -4.05 -10.76 -17.57
CA ALA A 18 -3.54 -12.02 -17.07
C ALA A 18 -4.67 -12.84 -16.40
N ASP A 19 -4.95 -14.03 -16.91
CA ASP A 19 -5.70 -15.07 -16.19
C ASP A 19 -4.76 -15.73 -15.18
N VAL A 20 -5.08 -15.62 -13.90
CA VAL A 20 -4.28 -16.17 -12.80
C VAL A 20 -5.09 -17.22 -12.05
N THR A 21 -4.46 -18.33 -11.72
CA THR A 21 -5.01 -19.32 -10.79
C THR A 21 -4.06 -19.46 -9.60
N ALA A 22 -4.60 -19.24 -8.41
CA ALA A 22 -3.88 -19.40 -7.16
C ALA A 22 -4.49 -20.55 -6.36
N ALA A 23 -3.63 -21.39 -5.79
CA ALA A 23 -4.00 -22.44 -4.86
C ALA A 23 -3.67 -21.99 -3.44
N SER A 24 -4.56 -22.25 -2.49
CA SER A 24 -4.42 -21.94 -1.06
C SER A 24 -4.75 -23.16 -0.22
N GLY A 25 -3.96 -23.43 0.82
CA GLY A 25 -4.26 -24.46 1.80
C GLY A 25 -3.00 -25.11 2.37
N SER A 26 -3.12 -25.52 3.63
CA SER A 26 -2.06 -26.16 4.44
C SER A 26 -2.43 -27.59 4.87
N GLY A 27 -3.52 -28.14 4.32
CA GLY A 27 -4.12 -29.41 4.77
C GLY A 27 -4.66 -30.27 3.63
N PRO A 28 -5.51 -31.27 3.92
CA PRO A 28 -6.00 -32.21 2.91
C PRO A 28 -6.89 -31.57 1.83
N PHE A 29 -7.31 -30.32 2.04
CA PHE A 29 -8.10 -29.55 1.10
C PHE A 29 -7.28 -28.37 0.57
N THR A 30 -7.26 -28.24 -0.76
CA THR A 30 -6.69 -27.09 -1.47
C THR A 30 -7.84 -26.32 -2.11
N ALA A 31 -7.92 -25.02 -1.85
CA ALA A 31 -8.81 -24.11 -2.54
C ALA A 31 -8.11 -23.53 -3.77
N GLU A 32 -8.81 -23.45 -4.91
CA GLU A 32 -8.32 -22.79 -6.11
C GLU A 32 -9.18 -21.56 -6.42
N ILE A 33 -8.51 -20.44 -6.68
CA ILE A 33 -9.14 -19.17 -7.04
C ILE A 33 -8.67 -18.76 -8.43
N ARG A 34 -9.62 -18.48 -9.33
CA ARG A 34 -9.35 -17.92 -10.65
C ARG A 34 -9.67 -16.44 -10.67
N SER A 35 -8.75 -15.63 -11.18
CA SER A 35 -8.91 -14.19 -11.34
C SER A 35 -8.41 -13.69 -12.69
N ARG A 36 -8.86 -12.49 -13.08
CA ARG A 36 -8.32 -11.74 -14.21
C ARG A 36 -7.69 -10.46 -13.69
N ALA A 37 -6.39 -10.31 -13.90
CA ALA A 37 -5.65 -9.10 -13.55
C ALA A 37 -5.49 -8.24 -14.80
N GLY A 38 -6.00 -7.01 -14.75
CA GLY A 38 -5.75 -6.00 -15.76
C GLY A 38 -4.49 -5.17 -15.46
N PRO A 39 -4.11 -4.27 -16.36
CA PRO A 39 -3.00 -3.36 -16.12
C PRO A 39 -3.29 -2.50 -14.88
N PRO A 40 -2.25 -2.16 -14.08
CA PRO A 40 -2.43 -1.23 -12.98
C PRO A 40 -2.83 0.13 -13.53
N ASP A 41 -3.70 0.84 -12.79
CA ASP A 41 -3.98 2.23 -13.10
C ASP A 41 -2.70 3.07 -13.05
N PRO A 42 -2.58 4.11 -13.90
CA PRO A 42 -1.46 5.03 -13.82
C PRO A 42 -1.37 5.64 -12.42
N PRO A 43 -0.15 5.86 -11.89
CA PRO A 43 0.02 6.39 -10.56
C PRO A 43 -0.65 7.76 -10.45
N VAL A 44 -1.62 7.87 -9.56
CA VAL A 44 -2.19 9.17 -9.18
C VAL A 44 -1.20 9.84 -8.25
N LEU A 45 -0.50 10.85 -8.77
CA LEU A 45 0.36 11.70 -7.94
C LEU A 45 -0.54 12.68 -7.19
N THR A 46 -0.89 12.33 -5.95
CA THR A 46 -1.53 13.28 -5.04
C THR A 46 -0.43 14.07 -4.33
N PHE A 47 -0.52 15.40 -4.40
CA PHE A 47 0.32 16.24 -3.56
C PHE A 47 -0.28 16.26 -2.17
N ALA A 48 0.49 15.82 -1.16
CA ALA A 48 0.07 15.95 0.22
C ALA A 48 -0.11 17.44 0.54
N PRO A 49 -1.21 17.84 1.21
CA PRO A 49 -1.34 19.23 1.66
C PRO A 49 -0.13 19.57 2.54
N PRO A 50 0.37 20.83 2.46
CA PRO A 50 1.50 21.23 3.29
C PRO A 50 1.18 20.99 4.76
N PRO A 51 2.15 20.53 5.57
CA PRO A 51 1.93 20.36 7.00
C PRO A 51 1.48 21.71 7.61
N PRO A 52 0.60 21.69 8.62
CA PRO A 52 0.20 22.92 9.30
C PRO A 52 1.45 23.65 9.81
N ALA A 53 1.48 24.98 9.65
CA ALA A 53 2.60 25.79 10.09
C ALA A 53 2.79 25.62 11.60
N VAL A 54 3.97 25.16 12.02
CA VAL A 54 4.34 25.12 13.44
C VAL A 54 4.65 26.57 13.85
N PRO A 55 3.97 27.13 14.86
CA PRO A 55 4.31 28.47 15.34
C PRO A 55 5.73 28.45 15.90
N THR A 56 6.61 29.27 15.32
CA THR A 56 7.97 29.47 15.83
C THR A 56 7.88 30.02 17.26
N PRO A 57 8.54 29.39 18.26
CA PRO A 57 8.63 29.95 19.59
C PRO A 57 9.24 31.36 19.52
N GLY A 58 8.55 32.35 20.09
CA GLY A 58 9.08 33.70 20.21
C GLY A 58 10.40 33.71 21.01
N PRO A 59 11.27 34.71 20.81
CA PRO A 59 12.50 34.82 21.59
C PRO A 59 12.17 34.81 23.09
N PRO A 60 13.00 34.19 23.94
CA PRO A 60 12.78 34.22 25.37
C PRO A 60 12.75 35.69 25.80
N GLN A 61 11.62 36.13 26.36
CA GLN A 61 11.55 37.40 27.06
C GLN A 61 12.44 37.26 28.30
N ALA A 62 13.73 37.49 28.11
CA ALA A 62 14.67 37.65 29.19
C ALA A 62 14.21 38.89 29.97
N ALA A 63 13.58 38.60 31.12
CA ALA A 63 13.45 39.45 32.30
C ALA A 63 13.81 40.93 32.05
N LEU A 64 12.85 41.70 31.53
CA LEU A 64 12.91 43.16 31.63
C LEU A 64 12.04 43.58 32.82
N GLY A 65 12.72 43.94 33.91
CA GLY A 65 12.18 44.48 35.17
C GLY A 65 12.14 43.40 36.27
N SER A 66 13.12 43.15 37.14
CA SER A 66 14.16 44.00 37.76
C SER A 66 13.63 45.33 38.30
N TRP A 67 13.07 45.23 39.51
CA TRP A 67 13.02 46.21 40.61
C TRP A 67 12.24 47.50 40.38
#